data_AF-A0A2T3YX44-F1
#
_entry.id   AF-A0A2T3YX44-F1
#
_cell.length_a   1.000
_cell.length_b   1.000
_cell.length_c   1.000
_cell.angle_alpha   90.00
_cell.angle_beta   90.00
_cell.angle_gamma   90.00
#
_symmetry.space_group_name_H-M   'P 1'
#
loop_
_entity.id
_entity.type
_entity.pdbx_description
1 polymer ?
#
loop_
_entity_poly.entity_id
_entity_poly.type
_entity_poly.pdbx_seq_one_letter_code
_entity_poly.pdbx_strand_id
1 'polypeptide(L)'
;MGGGDLNLKKSFHPGLRRNQQAVYDEEQKALAERKRTQQRINEIKEERAKEDLQRQLEAAGGKKRVDRVDWMYQGPTDGQAGTTEETEAYLLGKRRIDNLIKGNDNKKLEKAAGQESFIALQNANSARDTAAKIRDDPLLAIKRQEQAAYEAMMNDPIRRRQLLSSMGV
;
A
#
# COMPACT_ATOMS: atom_id res chain seq x y z
N MET A 1 14.13 -56.92 25.49
CA MET A 1 13.03 -56.54 24.59
C MET A 1 13.07 -55.03 24.39
N GLY A 2 13.61 -54.54 23.28
CA GLY A 2 13.83 -53.10 23.08
C GLY A 2 13.68 -52.73 21.61
N GLY A 3 12.55 -53.07 21.01
CA GLY A 3 12.21 -52.75 19.63
C GLY A 3 11.25 -51.57 19.57
N GLY A 4 11.75 -50.35 19.78
CA GLY A 4 11.00 -49.15 19.44
C GLY A 4 11.11 -48.86 17.95
N ASP A 5 10.04 -48.37 17.33
CA ASP A 5 10.00 -48.02 15.91
C ASP A 5 11.17 -47.09 15.53
N LEU A 6 12.04 -47.55 14.63
CA LEU A 6 13.21 -46.82 14.16
C LEU A 6 12.82 -45.50 13.47
N ASN A 7 11.61 -45.43 12.90
CA ASN A 7 11.13 -44.25 12.21
C ASN A 7 10.88 -43.08 13.17
N LEU A 8 10.53 -43.35 14.43
CA LEU A 8 10.37 -42.30 15.45
C LEU A 8 11.69 -41.58 15.77
N LYS A 9 12.84 -42.12 15.39
CA LYS A 9 14.14 -41.46 15.51
C LYS A 9 14.47 -40.56 14.32
N LYS A 10 13.66 -40.58 13.25
CA LYS A 10 13.89 -39.81 12.03
C LYS A 10 13.15 -38.49 12.10
N SER A 11 13.86 -37.38 11.90
CA SER A 11 13.32 -36.01 12.04
C SER A 11 12.11 -35.70 11.17
N PHE A 12 11.93 -36.40 10.05
CA PHE A 12 10.81 -36.22 9.13
C PHE A 12 9.54 -37.00 9.53
N HIS A 13 9.60 -37.90 10.52
CA HIS A 13 8.48 -38.78 10.84
C HIS A 13 7.30 -37.99 11.46
N PRO A 14 6.06 -38.12 10.95
CA PRO A 14 4.94 -37.30 11.42
C PRO A 14 4.47 -37.67 12.83
N GLY A 15 4.77 -38.89 13.30
CA GLY A 15 4.46 -39.33 14.67
C GLY A 15 5.32 -38.69 15.77
N LEU A 16 6.37 -37.93 15.42
CA LEU A 16 7.17 -37.17 16.40
C LEU A 16 6.33 -36.04 16.99
N ARG A 17 6.29 -35.95 18.33
CA ARG A 17 5.60 -34.87 19.07
C ARG A 17 5.94 -33.47 18.55
N ARG A 18 7.21 -33.22 18.23
CA ARG A 18 7.69 -31.95 17.65
C ARG A 18 7.02 -31.64 16.31
N ASN A 19 6.87 -32.63 15.44
CA ASN A 19 6.28 -32.45 14.12
C ASN A 19 4.75 -32.30 14.23
N GLN A 20 4.11 -33.05 15.12
CA GLN A 20 2.68 -32.88 15.44
C GLN A 20 2.38 -31.48 15.96
N GLN A 21 3.23 -30.95 16.84
CA GLN A 21 3.12 -29.58 17.34
C GLN A 21 3.30 -28.55 16.22
N ALA A 22 4.31 -28.71 15.36
CA ALA A 22 4.54 -27.80 14.23
C ALA A 22 3.35 -27.79 13.25
N VAL A 23 2.77 -28.96 12.96
CA VAL A 23 1.56 -29.07 12.12
C VAL A 23 0.38 -28.39 12.80
N TYR A 24 0.16 -28.65 14.09
CA TYR A 24 -0.92 -28.03 14.86
C TYR A 24 -0.82 -26.50 14.87
N ASP A 25 0.37 -25.96 15.14
CA ASP A 25 0.60 -24.51 15.16
C ASP A 25 0.31 -23.88 13.81
N GLU A 26 0.69 -24.55 12.71
CA GLU A 26 0.43 -24.07 11.36
C GLU A 26 -1.05 -24.16 10.97
N GLU A 27 -1.73 -25.24 11.36
CA GLU A 27 -3.19 -25.36 11.23
C GLU A 27 -3.92 -24.25 11.98
N GLN A 28 -3.50 -23.92 13.21
CA GLN A 28 -4.07 -22.82 13.98
C GLN A 28 -3.86 -21.45 13.30
N LYS A 29 -2.67 -21.19 12.74
CA LYS A 29 -2.41 -19.97 11.97
C LYS A 29 -3.30 -19.88 10.73
N ALA A 30 -3.41 -20.97 9.96
CA ALA A 30 -4.25 -21.02 8.78
C ALA A 30 -5.74 -20.79 9.11
N LEU A 31 -6.23 -21.37 10.22
CA LEU A 31 -7.58 -21.12 10.72
C LEU A 31 -7.78 -19.66 11.13
N ALA A 32 -6.81 -19.05 11.80
CA ALA A 32 -6.86 -17.64 12.20
C ALA A 32 -6.89 -16.70 10.98
N GLU A 33 -6.06 -16.96 9.96
CA GLU A 33 -6.06 -16.21 8.71
C GLU A 33 -7.38 -16.33 7.97
N ARG A 34 -7.91 -17.56 7.85
CA ARG A 34 -9.23 -17.82 7.24
C ARG A 34 -10.34 -17.07 7.97
N LYS A 35 -10.30 -17.04 9.31
CA LYS A 35 -11.27 -16.31 10.13
C LYS A 35 -11.19 -14.79 9.88
N ARG A 36 -9.99 -14.21 9.85
CA ARG A 36 -9.79 -12.78 9.55
C ARG A 36 -10.29 -12.43 8.15
N THR A 37 -9.98 -13.27 7.17
CA THR A 37 -10.43 -13.10 5.79
C THR A 37 -11.95 -13.17 5.70
N GLN A 38 -12.57 -14.13 6.38
CA GLN A 38 -14.02 -14.26 6.42
C GLN A 38 -14.70 -13.06 7.08
N GLN A 39 -14.12 -12.54 8.17
CA GLN A 39 -14.60 -11.31 8.81
C GLN A 39 -14.56 -10.14 7.83
N ARG A 40 -13.44 -9.94 7.12
CA ARG A 40 -13.31 -8.88 6.12
C ARG A 40 -14.31 -9.02 4.97
N ILE A 41 -14.55 -10.24 4.49
CA ILE A 41 -15.56 -10.52 3.45
C ILE A 41 -16.96 -10.16 3.96
N ASN A 42 -17.28 -10.48 5.21
CA ASN A 42 -18.56 -10.14 5.81
C ASN A 42 -18.75 -8.63 5.93
N GLU A 43 -17.73 -7.89 6.40
CA GLU A 43 -17.73 -6.43 6.45
C GLU A 43 -18.02 -5.81 5.07
N ILE A 44 -17.31 -6.27 4.03
CA ILE A 44 -17.52 -5.77 2.66
C ILE A 44 -18.94 -6.09 2.16
N LYS A 45 -19.48 -7.26 2.50
CA LYS A 45 -20.86 -7.61 2.13
C LYS A 45 -21.88 -6.72 2.85
N GLU A 46 -21.66 -6.41 4.12
CA GLU A 46 -22.51 -5.49 4.87
C GLU A 46 -22.43 -4.06 4.34
N GLU A 47 -21.24 -3.58 3.99
CA GLU A 47 -21.03 -2.28 3.34
C GLU A 47 -21.77 -2.20 2.01
N ARG A 48 -21.63 -3.22 1.14
CA ARG A 48 -22.37 -3.28 -0.13
C ARG A 48 -23.88 -3.34 0.06
N ALA A 49 -24.37 -4.12 1.03
CA ALA A 49 -25.80 -4.19 1.30
C ALA A 49 -26.37 -2.84 1.76
N LYS A 50 -25.62 -2.09 2.58
CA LYS A 50 -25.99 -0.72 3.00
C LYS A 50 -25.97 0.26 1.82
N GLU A 51 -24.94 0.17 0.98
CA GLU A 51 -24.82 0.99 -0.23
C GLU A 51 -25.96 0.73 -1.21
N ASP A 52 -26.30 -0.54 -1.47
CA ASP A 52 -27.41 -0.93 -2.34
C ASP A 52 -28.75 -0.45 -1.79
N LEU A 53 -28.99 -0.59 -0.48
CA LEU A 53 -30.20 -0.09 0.17
C LEU A 53 -30.30 1.44 0.01
N GLN A 54 -29.21 2.15 0.25
CA GLN A 54 -29.19 3.60 0.10
C GLN A 54 -29.44 4.01 -1.36
N ARG A 55 -28.82 3.32 -2.32
CA ARG A 55 -29.04 3.56 -3.75
C ARG A 55 -30.51 3.36 -4.14
N GLN A 56 -31.17 2.34 -3.58
CA GLN A 56 -32.61 2.12 -3.79
C GLN A 56 -33.46 3.25 -3.19
N LEU A 57 -33.12 3.73 -1.99
CA LEU A 57 -33.79 4.88 -1.36
C LEU A 57 -33.62 6.16 -2.18
N GLU A 58 -32.42 6.42 -2.70
CA GLU A 58 -32.15 7.55 -3.59
C GLU A 58 -32.94 7.45 -4.90
N ALA A 59 -33.01 6.25 -5.50
CA ALA A 59 -33.80 6.01 -6.71
C ALA A 59 -35.32 6.20 -6.49
N ALA A 60 -35.81 5.89 -5.28
CA ALA A 60 -37.20 6.12 -4.87
C ALA A 60 -37.51 7.61 -4.57
N GLY A 61 -36.54 8.51 -4.72
CA GLY A 61 -36.70 9.95 -4.47
C GLY A 61 -36.28 10.43 -3.08
N GLY A 62 -35.55 9.59 -2.32
CA GLY A 62 -34.96 9.97 -1.04
C GLY A 62 -33.80 10.97 -1.16
N LYS A 63 -33.40 11.56 -0.03
CA LYS A 63 -32.27 12.51 0.02
C LYS A 63 -30.95 11.82 -0.31
N LYS A 64 -30.28 12.28 -1.37
CA LYS A 64 -28.96 11.80 -1.81
C LYS A 64 -27.87 12.10 -0.78
N ARG A 65 -27.04 11.11 -0.45
CA ARG A 65 -25.84 11.33 0.39
C ARG A 65 -24.79 12.10 -0.41
N VAL A 66 -24.15 13.04 0.24
CA VAL A 66 -22.99 13.75 -0.30
C VAL A 66 -21.77 12.82 -0.18
N ASP A 67 -21.32 12.28 -1.31
CA ASP A 67 -20.14 11.42 -1.39
C ASP A 67 -18.87 12.28 -1.43
N ARG A 68 -18.34 12.61 -0.26
CA ARG A 68 -17.07 13.34 -0.11
C ARG A 68 -16.02 12.44 0.48
N VAL A 69 -14.80 12.60 -0.02
CA VAL A 69 -13.60 11.90 0.45
C VAL A 69 -13.08 12.62 1.71
N ASP A 70 -13.88 12.66 2.76
CA ASP A 70 -13.58 13.46 3.96
C ASP A 70 -12.26 12.99 4.62
N TRP A 71 -11.91 11.70 4.53
CA TRP A 71 -10.63 11.17 5.02
C TRP A 71 -9.39 11.73 4.31
N MET A 72 -9.53 12.22 3.07
CA MET A 72 -8.42 12.79 2.29
C MET A 72 -8.21 14.28 2.60
N TYR A 73 -9.28 14.98 3.01
CA TYR A 73 -9.25 16.40 3.36
C TYR A 73 -9.12 16.65 4.87
N GLN A 74 -9.34 15.62 5.70
CA GLN A 74 -8.96 15.61 7.11
C GLN A 74 -7.44 15.42 7.24
N GLY A 75 -6.69 16.48 6.94
CA GLY A 75 -5.28 16.56 7.31
C GLY A 75 -5.12 16.63 8.84
N PRO A 76 -3.93 16.29 9.40
CA PRO A 76 -3.64 16.40 10.83
C PRO A 76 -3.88 17.80 11.44
N THR A 77 -4.00 18.81 10.57
CA THR A 77 -4.24 20.21 10.90
C THR A 77 -5.71 20.61 10.85
N ASP A 78 -6.60 19.78 10.28
CA ASP A 78 -8.01 20.09 10.10
C ASP A 78 -8.79 19.79 11.41
N GLY A 79 -8.52 20.63 12.42
CA GLY A 79 -9.10 20.54 13.76
C GLY A 79 -8.25 21.10 14.89
N GLN A 80 -6.96 21.42 14.67
CA GLN A 80 -6.14 22.13 15.66
C GLN A 80 -6.06 23.62 15.34
N ALA A 81 -6.97 24.41 15.92
CA ALA A 81 -6.97 25.86 15.87
C ALA A 81 -5.82 26.54 16.66
N GLY A 82 -4.67 25.87 16.89
CA GLY A 82 -3.71 26.30 17.92
C GLY A 82 -2.22 26.11 17.63
N THR A 83 -1.79 25.70 16.44
CA THR A 83 -0.35 25.47 16.16
C THR A 83 0.15 26.07 14.85
N THR A 84 -0.66 26.84 14.12
CA THR A 84 -0.30 27.41 12.81
C THR A 84 0.92 28.32 12.89
N GLU A 85 0.97 29.28 13.81
CA GLU A 85 2.11 30.21 13.86
C GLU A 85 3.45 29.53 14.20
N GLU A 86 3.46 28.57 15.14
CA GLU A 86 4.69 27.88 15.53
C GLU A 86 5.15 26.87 14.49
N THR A 87 4.22 26.20 13.81
CA THR A 87 4.53 25.26 12.73
C THR A 87 4.89 25.98 11.44
N GLU A 88 4.22 27.07 11.08
CA GLU A 88 4.57 27.93 9.95
C GLU A 88 5.92 28.62 10.16
N ALA A 89 6.20 29.12 11.37
CA ALA A 89 7.51 29.69 11.69
C ALA A 89 8.62 28.64 11.65
N TYR A 90 8.32 27.37 11.96
CA TYR A 90 9.26 26.27 11.83
C TYR A 90 9.49 25.89 10.35
N LEU A 91 8.43 25.76 9.54
CA LEU A 91 8.53 25.54 8.09
C LEU A 91 9.27 26.67 7.37
N LEU A 92 9.12 27.91 7.86
CA LEU A 92 9.85 29.10 7.41
C LEU A 92 11.25 29.24 8.03
N GLY A 93 11.70 28.28 8.85
CA GLY A 93 13.03 28.24 9.45
C GLY A 93 13.32 29.34 10.48
N LYS A 94 12.29 30.06 10.95
CA LYS A 94 12.42 31.17 11.92
C LYS A 94 12.52 30.70 13.37
N ARG A 95 12.06 29.49 13.70
CA ARG A 95 12.16 28.90 15.06
C ARG A 95 12.64 27.45 15.01
N ARG A 96 13.45 27.04 15.99
CA ARG A 96 13.93 25.65 16.15
C ARG A 96 12.87 24.79 16.84
N ILE A 97 12.83 23.49 16.54
CA ILE A 97 11.83 22.50 17.04
C ILE A 97 12.04 22.13 18.52
N ASP A 98 13.05 22.71 19.17
CA ASP A 98 13.53 22.25 20.49
C ASP A 98 12.41 22.23 21.56
N ASN A 99 11.38 23.06 21.42
CA ASN A 99 10.23 23.10 22.33
C ASN A 99 9.08 22.13 21.98
N LEU A 100 9.02 21.61 20.75
CA LEU A 100 7.98 20.68 20.30
C LEU A 100 8.39 19.21 20.54
N ILE A 101 9.69 18.93 20.62
CA ILE A 101 10.22 17.61 20.98
C ILE A 101 10.26 17.48 22.51
N LYS A 102 9.19 16.92 23.10
CA LYS A 102 9.19 16.56 24.53
C LYS A 102 10.02 15.29 24.75
N GLY A 103 11.23 15.42 25.32
CA GLY A 103 12.04 14.30 25.79
C GLY A 103 13.55 14.47 25.59
N ASN A 104 14.33 13.45 25.95
CA ASN A 104 15.81 13.39 25.80
C ASN A 104 16.28 13.17 24.35
N ASP A 105 15.40 13.25 23.36
CA ASP A 105 15.73 12.94 21.96
C ASP A 105 16.57 14.04 21.29
N ASN A 106 16.54 15.27 21.79
CA ASN A 106 17.49 16.33 21.40
C ASN A 106 18.96 15.89 21.60
N LYS A 107 19.24 15.16 22.68
CA LYS A 107 20.60 14.69 23.00
C LYS A 107 21.06 13.51 22.13
N LYS A 108 20.11 12.76 21.56
CA LYS A 108 20.40 11.71 20.56
C LYS A 108 20.64 12.32 19.17
N LEU A 109 19.92 13.39 18.85
CA LEU A 109 20.08 14.15 17.60
C LEU A 109 21.41 14.92 17.57
N GLU A 110 21.82 15.58 18.67
CA GLU A 110 23.13 16.24 18.77
C GLU A 110 24.30 15.27 18.59
N LYS A 111 24.23 14.06 19.17
CA LYS A 111 25.33 13.09 19.11
C LYS A 111 25.46 12.41 17.74
N ALA A 112 24.42 12.49 16.90
CA ALA A 112 24.44 11.99 15.53
C ALA A 112 24.84 13.08 14.50
N ALA A 113 24.87 14.35 14.91
CA ALA A 113 25.25 15.48 14.06
C ALA A 113 26.77 15.68 14.03
N GLY A 114 27.50 14.68 13.51
CA GLY A 114 28.81 14.93 12.91
C GLY A 114 28.60 15.81 11.68
N GLN A 115 28.78 17.10 11.85
CA GLN A 115 28.32 18.17 10.95
C GLN A 115 28.97 18.19 9.55
N GLU A 116 29.91 17.27 9.27
CA GLU A 116 30.63 17.23 7.99
C GLU A 116 30.27 16.04 7.09
N SER A 117 29.54 15.03 7.58
CA SER A 117 29.30 13.79 6.79
C SER A 117 27.87 13.63 6.28
N PHE A 118 26.89 14.36 6.83
CA PHE A 118 25.48 14.21 6.41
C PHE A 118 25.08 15.13 5.24
N ILE A 119 25.73 16.30 5.11
CA ILE A 119 25.31 17.33 4.15
C ILE A 119 25.96 17.14 2.76
N ALA A 120 27.05 16.36 2.65
CA ALA A 120 27.89 16.44 1.46
C ALA A 120 27.53 15.51 0.28
N LEU A 121 26.69 14.47 0.41
CA LEU A 121 26.52 13.51 -0.71
C LEU A 121 25.20 12.73 -0.82
N GLN A 122 24.11 13.12 -0.14
CA GLN A 122 22.80 12.53 -0.44
C GLN A 122 22.13 13.25 -1.60
N ASN A 123 22.55 12.93 -2.82
CA ASN A 123 21.69 13.13 -3.97
C ASN A 123 20.46 12.23 -3.75
N ALA A 124 19.33 12.85 -3.39
CA ALA A 124 18.06 12.17 -3.04
C ALA A 124 17.49 11.31 -4.20
N ASN A 125 18.13 11.36 -5.37
CA ASN A 125 17.81 10.60 -6.56
C ASN A 125 19.02 9.74 -6.95
N SER A 126 19.21 8.62 -6.27
CA SER A 126 20.12 7.58 -6.77
C SER A 126 19.65 7.13 -8.15
N ALA A 127 20.55 6.89 -9.10
CA ALA A 127 20.20 6.41 -10.45
C ALA A 127 19.33 5.14 -10.41
N ARG A 128 19.52 4.30 -9.37
CA ARG A 128 18.70 3.11 -9.12
C ARG A 128 17.28 3.46 -8.66
N ASP A 129 17.14 4.47 -7.82
CA ASP A 129 15.87 4.94 -7.29
C ASP A 129 15.04 5.64 -8.39
N THR A 130 15.68 6.46 -9.23
CA THR A 130 15.01 7.03 -10.41
C THR A 130 14.56 5.97 -11.39
N ALA A 131 15.36 4.92 -11.61
CA ALA A 131 14.98 3.81 -12.48
C ALA A 131 13.79 3.01 -11.91
N ALA A 132 13.74 2.80 -10.60
CA ALA A 132 12.60 2.16 -9.94
C ALA A 132 11.32 2.99 -10.08
N LYS A 133 11.40 4.30 -9.79
CA LYS A 133 10.27 5.24 -9.94
C LYS A 133 9.73 5.26 -11.37
N ILE A 134 10.60 5.27 -12.38
CA ILE A 134 10.21 5.23 -13.79
C ILE A 134 9.58 3.87 -14.15
N ARG A 135 10.07 2.77 -13.58
CA ARG A 135 9.51 1.44 -13.85
C ARG A 135 8.13 1.27 -13.24
N ASP A 136 7.94 1.79 -12.03
CA ASP A 136 6.74 1.62 -11.24
C ASP A 136 5.73 2.78 -11.46
N ASP A 137 5.98 3.68 -12.42
CA ASP A 137 5.05 4.74 -12.82
C ASP A 137 3.86 4.16 -13.64
N PRO A 138 2.63 4.21 -13.12
CA PRO A 138 1.45 3.68 -13.80
C PRO A 138 1.10 4.45 -15.08
N LEU A 139 1.38 5.75 -15.16
CA LEU A 139 1.07 6.54 -16.35
C LEU A 139 2.01 6.17 -17.50
N LEU A 140 3.29 5.96 -17.20
CA LEU A 140 4.24 5.48 -18.18
C LEU A 140 3.91 4.05 -18.65
N ALA A 141 3.45 3.19 -17.74
CA ALA A 141 3.01 1.83 -18.10
C ALA A 141 1.82 1.85 -19.08
N ILE A 142 0.81 2.68 -18.82
CA ILE A 142 -0.36 2.85 -19.69
C ILE A 142 0.07 3.37 -21.07
N LYS A 143 0.95 4.37 -21.12
CA LYS A 143 1.44 4.94 -22.39
C LYS A 143 2.22 3.92 -23.22
N ARG A 144 3.05 3.07 -22.59
CA ARG A 144 3.75 1.98 -23.28
C ARG A 144 2.77 0.96 -23.84
N GLN A 145 1.73 0.62 -23.08
CA GLN A 145 0.70 -0.31 -23.54
C GLN A 145 -0.09 0.25 -24.73
N GLU A 146 -0.42 1.54 -24.70
CA GLU A 146 -1.08 2.25 -25.81
C GLU A 146 -0.22 2.23 -27.08
N GLN A 147 1.07 2.56 -26.97
CA GLN A 147 2.01 2.51 -28.09
C GLN A 147 2.14 1.09 -28.66
N ALA A 148 2.31 0.08 -27.81
CA ALA A 148 2.41 -1.31 -28.24
C ALA A 148 1.13 -1.79 -28.95
N ALA A 149 -0.05 -1.38 -28.47
CA ALA A 149 -1.32 -1.69 -29.10
C ALA A 149 -1.45 -1.00 -30.48
N TYR A 150 -1.01 0.25 -30.58
CA TYR A 150 -0.98 0.99 -31.85
C TYR A 150 -0.04 0.34 -32.87
N GLU A 151 1.18 -0.02 -32.45
CA GLU A 151 2.15 -0.73 -33.29
C GLU A 151 1.63 -2.10 -33.75
N ALA A 152 1.02 -2.88 -32.85
CA ALA A 152 0.41 -4.15 -33.19
C ALA A 152 -0.71 -3.99 -34.23
N MET A 153 -1.57 -2.97 -34.07
CA MET A 153 -2.62 -2.67 -35.04
C MET A 153 -2.06 -2.28 -36.42
N MET A 154 -0.94 -1.54 -36.46
CA MET A 154 -0.29 -1.14 -37.71
C MET A 154 0.50 -2.27 -38.38
N ASN A 155 1.06 -3.19 -37.58
CA ASN A 155 1.75 -4.38 -38.06
C ASN A 155 0.79 -5.43 -38.63
N ASP A 156 -0.47 -5.46 -38.18
CA ASP A 156 -1.51 -6.33 -38.72
C ASP A 156 -1.99 -5.83 -40.10
N PRO A 157 -1.67 -6.50 -41.23
CA PRO A 157 -1.98 -6.00 -42.56
C PRO A 157 -3.49 -5.95 -42.85
N ILE A 158 -4.29 -6.79 -42.19
CA ILE A 158 -5.75 -6.80 -42.33
C ILE A 158 -6.35 -5.58 -41.63
N ARG A 159 -5.95 -5.33 -40.37
CA ARG A 159 -6.43 -4.18 -39.59
C ARG A 159 -5.97 -2.86 -40.19
N ARG A 160 -4.73 -2.79 -40.69
CA ARG A 160 -4.21 -1.62 -41.41
C ARG A 160 -5.02 -1.29 -42.66
N ARG A 161 -5.40 -2.29 -43.47
CA ARG A 161 -6.26 -2.08 -44.65
C ARG A 161 -7.65 -1.60 -44.27
N GLN A 162 -8.25 -2.16 -43.22
CA GLN A 162 -9.54 -1.71 -42.70
C GLN A 162 -9.47 -0.25 -42.22
N LEU A 163 -8.40 0.12 -41.53
CA LEU A 163 -8.18 1.47 -41.04
C LEU A 163 -8.01 2.47 -42.20
N LEU A 164 -7.20 2.15 -43.21
CA LEU A 164 -7.04 2.98 -44.42
C LEU A 164 -8.37 3.14 -45.18
N SER A 165 -9.10 2.02 -45.37
CA SER A 165 -10.43 2.03 -45.99
C SER A 165 -11.43 2.88 -45.21
N SER A 166 -11.36 2.88 -43.87
CA SER A 166 -12.22 3.72 -43.03
C SER A 166 -11.80 5.20 -43.03
N MET A 167 -10.51 5.47 -43.28
CA MET A 167 -9.95 6.83 -43.37
C MET A 167 -10.13 7.46 -44.76
N GLY A 168 -10.77 6.77 -45.71
CA GLY A 168 -11.17 7.34 -46.99
C GLY A 168 -10.02 7.54 -47.99
N VAL A 169 -9.01 6.67 -47.96
CA VAL A 169 -7.99 6.52 -49.03
C VAL A 169 -8.02 5.10 -49.56
#